data_AF-D8TNR0-F1
#
_entry.id   AF-D8TNR0-F1
#
_cell.length_a   1.000
_cell.length_b   1.000
_cell.length_c   1.000
_cell.angle_alpha   90.00
_cell.angle_beta   90.00
_cell.angle_gamma   90.00
#
_symmetry.space_group_name_H-M   'P 1'
#
loop_
_entity.id
_entity.type
_entity.pdbx_description
1 polymer ?
#
loop_
_entity_poly.entity_id
_entity_poly.type
_entity_poly.pdbx_seq_one_letter_code
_entity_poly.pdbx_strand_id
1 'polypeptide(L)'
;MAALEFRIKFVSDRHEPDFIAHVQDGDTMEAVVQQVCKAKHIPQTKRLRILCAGRELYADDLASKAPGRVLHCIVTDTEPQQPEPAPQRKAVQPPPPVVEQQPPVDWLDVVDPETVLMWIFGSILALLWLLFMFYANMFDKTSIVMLVMMTLYLRWQFGSGIHTTEKSRPDRQRVFDQAADHT
;
A
#
# COMPACT_ATOMS: atom_id res chain seq x y z
N MET A 1 -1.09 12.93 -36.25
CA MET A 1 -0.16 13.02 -35.09
C MET A 1 -0.98 12.76 -33.85
N ALA A 2 -0.59 11.82 -33.01
CA ALA A 2 -1.33 11.51 -31.78
C ALA A 2 -0.97 12.53 -30.70
N ALA A 3 -1.97 13.02 -29.98
CA ALA A 3 -1.76 13.82 -28.78
C ALA A 3 -1.42 12.89 -27.61
N LEU A 4 -0.35 13.22 -26.88
CA LEU A 4 0.07 12.56 -25.67
C LEU A 4 -0.29 13.44 -24.47
N GLU A 5 -1.00 12.84 -23.52
CA GLU A 5 -1.31 13.47 -22.24
C GLU A 5 -0.40 12.88 -21.16
N PHE A 6 0.25 13.74 -20.38
CA PHE A 6 1.09 13.36 -19.25
C PHE A 6 0.59 13.99 -17.96
N ARG A 7 0.40 13.16 -16.93
CA ARG A 7 0.09 13.59 -15.57
C ARG A 7 1.39 13.79 -14.80
N ILE A 8 1.63 15.03 -14.40
CA ILE A 8 2.85 15.46 -13.72
C ILE A 8 2.59 15.58 -12.23
N LYS A 9 3.35 14.78 -11.46
CA LYS A 9 3.35 14.77 -10.01
C LYS A 9 4.63 15.42 -9.51
N PHE A 10 4.50 16.43 -8.65
CA PHE A 10 5.66 17.05 -8.02
C PHE A 10 6.05 16.24 -6.79
N VAL A 11 7.33 15.90 -6.72
CA VAL A 11 7.92 15.27 -5.54
C VAL A 11 8.54 16.39 -4.73
N SER A 12 7.78 16.90 -3.77
CA SER A 12 8.23 17.90 -2.80
C SER A 12 7.64 17.57 -1.43
N ASP A 13 8.16 18.20 -0.37
CA ASP A 13 7.70 17.98 1.01
C ASP A 13 6.24 18.41 1.23
N ARG A 14 5.66 19.15 0.28
CA ARG A 14 4.26 19.59 0.30
C ARG A 14 3.51 18.95 -0.84
N HIS A 15 2.33 18.39 -0.54
CA HIS A 15 1.48 17.86 -1.59
C HIS A 15 0.97 18.99 -2.49
N GLU A 16 1.39 18.97 -3.75
CA GLU A 16 0.92 19.88 -4.78
C GLU A 16 -0.11 19.20 -5.69
N PRO A 17 -1.08 19.95 -6.23
CA PRO A 17 -2.01 19.42 -7.21
C PRO A 17 -1.27 18.97 -8.47
N ASP A 18 -1.70 17.84 -9.00
CA ASP A 18 -1.18 17.26 -10.23
C ASP A 18 -1.44 18.19 -11.41
N PHE A 19 -0.44 18.33 -12.28
CA PHE A 19 -0.52 19.13 -13.49
C PHE A 19 -0.65 18.21 -14.71
N ILE A 20 -1.41 18.62 -15.73
CA ILE A 20 -1.58 17.84 -16.95
C ILE A 20 -0.89 18.58 -18.10
N ALA A 21 0.17 17.99 -18.65
CA ALA A 21 0.84 18.49 -19.84
C ALA A 21 0.30 17.78 -21.08
N HIS A 22 0.15 18.56 -22.14
CA HIS A 22 -0.31 18.07 -23.45
C HIS A 22 0.82 18.30 -24.45
N VAL A 23 1.33 17.22 -25.04
CA VAL A 23 2.41 17.27 -26.02
C VAL A 23 2.08 16.36 -27.19
N GLN A 24 2.72 16.58 -28.33
CA GLN A 24 2.57 15.73 -29.51
C GLN A 24 3.59 14.60 -29.47
N ASP A 25 3.29 13.52 -30.18
CA ASP A 25 4.15 12.33 -30.28
C ASP A 25 5.56 12.62 -30.86
N GLY A 26 5.71 13.72 -31.60
CA GLY A 26 6.99 14.20 -32.13
C GLY A 26 7.70 15.26 -31.28
N ASP A 27 7.08 15.71 -30.19
CA ASP A 27 7.68 16.73 -29.32
C ASP A 27 8.73 16.11 -28.39
N THR A 28 9.70 16.92 -27.99
CA THR A 28 10.69 16.55 -26.98
C THR A 28 10.15 16.78 -25.58
N MET A 29 10.79 16.16 -24.58
CA MET A 29 10.48 16.39 -23.18
C MET A 29 10.75 17.84 -22.75
N GLU A 30 11.56 18.59 -23.50
CA GLU A 30 11.71 20.04 -23.33
C GLU A 30 10.36 20.78 -23.38
N ALA A 31 9.44 20.40 -24.29
CA ALA A 31 8.11 21.00 -24.36
C ALA A 31 7.32 20.78 -23.06
N VAL A 32 7.47 19.60 -22.43
CA VAL A 32 6.89 19.29 -21.12
C VAL A 32 7.53 20.17 -20.04
N VAL A 33 8.86 20.26 -20.00
CA VAL A 33 9.61 21.10 -19.05
C VAL A 33 9.16 22.56 -19.14
N GLN A 34 9.02 23.11 -20.34
CA GLN A 34 8.59 24.49 -20.55
C GLN A 34 7.15 24.72 -20.06
N GLN A 35 6.22 23.79 -20.33
CA GLN A 35 4.84 23.87 -19.81
C GLN A 35 4.81 23.84 -18.28
N VAL A 36 5.61 22.97 -17.67
CA VAL A 36 5.73 22.83 -16.21
C VAL A 36 6.31 24.09 -15.58
N CYS A 37 7.42 24.61 -16.11
CA CYS A 37 8.04 25.85 -15.66
C CYS A 37 7.08 27.03 -15.72
N LYS A 38 6.33 27.16 -16.82
CA LYS A 38 5.35 28.23 -17.01
C LYS A 38 4.16 28.10 -16.06
N ALA A 39 3.62 26.89 -15.88
CA ALA A 39 2.47 26.67 -15.02
C ALA A 39 2.80 26.90 -13.53
N LYS A 40 3.98 26.46 -13.08
CA LYS A 40 4.39 26.53 -11.67
C LYS A 40 5.24 27.74 -11.32
N HIS A 41 5.49 28.65 -12.27
CA HIS A 41 6.32 29.84 -12.08
C HIS A 41 7.70 29.49 -11.47
N ILE A 42 8.32 28.43 -11.99
CA ILE A 42 9.60 27.96 -11.45
C ILE A 42 10.68 29.00 -11.77
N PRO A 43 11.43 29.48 -10.77
CA PRO A 43 12.48 30.46 -11.00
C PRO A 43 13.58 29.88 -11.89
N GLN A 44 14.15 30.70 -12.78
CA GLN A 44 15.16 30.29 -13.76
C GLN A 44 16.45 29.73 -13.13
N THR A 45 16.67 30.01 -11.84
CA THR A 45 17.78 29.46 -11.06
C THR A 45 17.61 27.99 -10.71
N LYS A 46 16.39 27.44 -10.85
CA LYS A 46 16.08 26.05 -10.54
C LYS A 46 15.90 25.24 -11.82
N ARG A 47 16.34 23.99 -11.77
CA ARG A 47 16.21 23.02 -12.85
C ARG A 47 15.15 21.98 -12.49
N LEU A 48 14.63 21.31 -13.50
CA LEU A 48 13.64 20.26 -13.36
C LEU A 48 14.25 18.92 -13.78
N ARG A 49 14.17 17.94 -12.89
CA ARG A 49 14.43 16.53 -13.21
C ARG A 49 13.10 15.84 -13.42
N ILE A 50 12.97 15.14 -14.55
CA ILE A 50 11.76 14.39 -14.91
C ILE A 50 12.07 12.90 -14.81
N LEU A 51 11.27 12.18 -14.02
CA LEU A 51 11.37 10.75 -13.83
C LEU A 51 10.08 10.08 -14.30
N CYS A 52 10.19 9.01 -15.08
CA CYS A 52 9.06 8.19 -15.50
C CYS A 52 9.37 6.72 -15.19
N ALA A 53 8.55 6.08 -14.36
CA ALA A 53 8.73 4.68 -13.93
C ALA A 53 10.16 4.35 -13.45
N GLY A 54 10.78 5.27 -12.70
CA GLY A 54 12.14 5.13 -12.18
C GLY A 54 13.27 5.40 -13.19
N ARG A 55 12.95 5.80 -14.43
CA ARG A 55 13.94 6.26 -15.42
C ARG A 55 13.93 7.77 -15.53
N GLU A 56 15.11 8.37 -15.53
CA GLU A 56 15.27 9.80 -15.80
C GLU A 56 15.13 10.06 -17.30
N LEU A 57 14.33 11.07 -17.64
CA LEU A 57 14.10 11.54 -18.99
C LEU A 57 14.76 12.92 -19.13
N TYR A 58 15.55 13.08 -20.19
CA TYR A 58 16.27 14.32 -20.48
C TYR A 58 15.47 15.21 -21.42
N ALA A 59 15.81 16.50 -21.49
CA ALA A 59 15.09 17.47 -22.32
C ALA A 59 15.07 17.07 -23.81
N ASP A 60 16.17 16.46 -24.29
CA ASP A 60 16.34 16.02 -25.67
C ASP A 60 15.65 14.69 -26.00
N ASP A 61 15.15 13.97 -24.99
CA ASP A 61 14.41 12.73 -25.24
C ASP A 61 13.05 13.05 -25.89
N LEU A 62 12.62 12.18 -26.81
CA LEU A 62 11.28 12.24 -27.37
C LEU A 62 10.23 11.90 -26.30
N ALA A 63 9.12 12.62 -26.30
CA ALA A 63 8.01 12.38 -25.36
C ALA A 63 7.44 10.96 -25.50
N SER A 64 7.48 10.39 -26.71
CA SER A 64 7.06 9.01 -27.00
C SER A 64 7.91 7.93 -26.32
N LYS A 65 9.13 8.26 -25.88
CA LYS A 65 10.05 7.34 -25.19
C LYS A 65 9.67 7.11 -23.71
N ALA A 66 8.77 7.94 -23.16
CA ALA A 66 8.32 7.80 -21.79
C ALA A 66 7.56 6.48 -21.60
N PRO A 67 8.00 5.57 -20.70
CA PRO A 67 7.37 4.26 -20.53
C PRO A 67 5.96 4.33 -19.90
N GLY A 68 5.55 5.49 -19.40
CA GLY A 68 4.25 5.69 -18.76
C GLY A 68 3.71 7.10 -18.92
N ARG A 69 2.44 7.27 -18.55
CA ARG A 69 1.70 8.55 -18.61
C ARG A 69 1.90 9.44 -17.39
N VAL A 70 2.56 8.93 -16.35
CA VAL A 70 2.83 9.66 -15.12
C VAL A 70 4.30 10.05 -15.08
N LEU A 71 4.54 11.35 -14.93
CA LEU A 71 5.87 11.94 -14.81
C LEU A 71 6.04 12.51 -13.40
N HIS A 72 7.14 12.17 -12.76
CA HIS A 72 7.54 12.72 -11.47
C HIS A 72 8.53 13.85 -11.71
N CYS A 73 8.16 15.05 -11.30
CA CYS A 73 9.01 16.23 -11.42
C CYS A 73 9.65 16.56 -10.06
N ILE A 74 10.97 16.68 -10.06
CA ILE A 74 11.76 17.11 -8.92
C ILE A 74 12.41 18.43 -9.29
N VAL A 75 12.25 19.44 -8.45
CA VAL A 75 12.91 20.73 -8.62
C VAL A 75 14.28 20.64 -7.94
N THR A 76 15.36 20.80 -8.70
CA THR A 76 16.74 20.70 -8.20
C THR A 76 17.53 21.96 -8.51
N ASP A 77 18.47 22.31 -7.63
CA ASP A 77 19.40 23.42 -7.88
C ASP A 77 20.61 22.97 -8.73
N THR A 78 20.81 21.66 -8.84
CA THR A 78 21.82 21.03 -9.71
C THR A 78 21.25 20.73 -11.09
N GLU A 79 22.07 20.99 -12.11
CA GLU A 79 21.77 20.61 -13.49
C GLU A 79 21.72 19.09 -13.61
N PRO A 80 20.69 18.51 -14.27
CA PRO A 80 20.66 17.08 -14.52
C PRO A 80 21.89 16.70 -15.33
N GLN A 81 22.85 16.00 -14.72
CA GLN A 81 23.97 15.44 -15.45
C GLN A 81 23.43 14.33 -16.32
N GLN A 82 23.28 14.60 -17.61
CA GLN A 82 23.14 13.55 -18.59
C GLN A 82 24.41 12.69 -18.51
N PRO A 83 24.31 11.40 -18.14
CA PRO A 83 25.46 10.52 -18.24
C PRO A 83 25.90 10.57 -19.69
N GLU A 84 27.19 10.84 -19.93
CA GLU A 84 27.76 10.92 -21.26
C GLU A 84 27.22 9.75 -22.09
N PRO A 85 26.68 10.01 -23.30
CA PRO A 85 26.24 8.92 -24.16
C PRO A 85 27.41 7.95 -24.29
N ALA A 86 27.20 6.70 -23.88
CA ALA A 86 28.23 5.68 -23.88
C ALA A 86 28.98 5.78 -25.22
N PRO A 87 30.31 6.01 -25.21
CA PRO A 87 31.03 6.30 -26.43
C PRO A 87 30.71 5.20 -27.43
N GLN A 88 30.19 5.59 -28.59
CA GLN A 88 30.03 4.68 -29.72
C GLN A 88 31.40 4.02 -29.91
N ARG A 89 31.53 2.74 -29.53
CA ARG A 89 32.76 1.98 -29.67
C ARG A 89 33.10 1.90 -31.16
N LYS A 90 33.81 2.90 -31.67
CA LYS A 90 34.71 2.71 -32.81
C LYS A 90 35.78 1.75 -32.30
N ALA A 91 35.83 0.57 -32.91
CA ALA A 91 36.79 -0.47 -32.61
C ALA A 91 38.23 0.04 -32.81
N VAL A 92 38.85 0.55 -31.75
CA VAL A 92 40.30 0.64 -31.62
C VAL A 92 40.60 0.31 -30.16
N GLN A 93 41.03 -0.92 -29.93
CA GLN A 93 41.33 -1.53 -28.64
C GLN A 93 42.73 -1.10 -28.18
N PRO A 94 42.90 -0.41 -27.05
CA PRO A 94 44.15 -0.47 -26.29
C PRO A 94 44.14 -1.78 -25.46
N PRO A 95 45.31 -2.40 -25.18
CA PRO A 95 45.35 -3.68 -24.48
C PRO A 95 44.68 -3.55 -23.10
N PRO A 96 43.69 -4.40 -22.77
CA PRO A 96 42.97 -4.28 -21.50
C PRO A 96 43.91 -4.62 -20.33
N PRO A 97 43.83 -3.87 -19.21
CA PRO A 97 44.49 -4.27 -17.97
C PRO A 97 43.89 -5.61 -17.53
N VAL A 98 44.76 -6.49 -17.02
CA VAL A 98 44.41 -7.82 -16.51
C VAL A 98 43.34 -7.65 -15.43
N VAL A 99 42.09 -7.95 -15.79
CA VAL A 99 40.99 -8.11 -14.85
C VAL A 99 41.25 -9.42 -14.14
N GLU A 100 41.80 -9.37 -12.93
CA GLU A 100 41.75 -10.51 -12.02
C GLU A 100 40.29 -10.91 -11.89
N GLN A 101 39.96 -12.12 -12.33
CA GLN A 101 38.64 -12.72 -12.15
C GLN A 101 38.38 -12.84 -10.65
N GLN A 102 37.68 -11.87 -10.09
CA GLN A 102 37.01 -12.03 -8.80
C GLN A 102 36.04 -13.21 -8.95
N PRO A 103 36.18 -14.29 -8.16
CA PRO A 103 35.26 -15.41 -8.22
C PRO A 103 33.83 -14.94 -7.89
N PRO A 104 32.79 -15.63 -8.41
CA PRO A 104 31.41 -15.26 -8.16
C PRO A 104 31.17 -15.18 -6.64
N VAL A 105 30.85 -13.98 -6.16
CA VAL A 105 30.49 -13.76 -4.76
C VAL A 105 29.19 -14.50 -4.53
N ASP A 106 29.26 -15.57 -3.74
CA ASP A 106 28.10 -16.34 -3.32
C ASP A 106 27.40 -15.54 -2.21
N TRP A 107 26.40 -14.75 -2.59
CA TRP A 107 25.69 -13.82 -1.69
C TRP A 107 24.99 -14.50 -0.52
N LEU A 108 24.90 -15.83 -0.53
CA LEU A 108 24.32 -16.63 0.55
C LEU A 108 25.19 -16.61 1.83
N ASP A 109 26.51 -16.45 1.71
CA ASP A 109 27.43 -16.44 2.87
C ASP A 109 27.59 -15.04 3.50
N VAL A 110 27.09 -13.98 2.84
CA VAL A 110 27.20 -12.59 3.34
C VAL A 110 26.06 -12.24 4.29
N VAL A 111 24.99 -13.03 4.28
CA VAL A 111 23.77 -12.73 5.03
C VAL A 111 23.69 -13.65 6.23
N ASP A 112 24.05 -13.12 7.40
CA ASP A 112 23.95 -13.85 8.67
C ASP A 112 22.51 -14.38 8.88
N PRO A 113 22.31 -15.71 8.99
CA PRO A 113 20.99 -16.31 9.09
C PRO A 113 20.25 -15.87 10.36
N GLU A 114 20.99 -15.53 11.42
CA GLU A 114 20.45 -15.00 12.66
C GLU A 114 19.79 -13.63 12.47
N THR A 115 20.44 -12.75 11.69
CA THR A 115 19.91 -11.42 11.37
C THR A 115 18.63 -11.57 10.54
N VAL A 116 18.63 -12.43 9.52
CA VAL A 116 17.43 -12.69 8.69
C VAL A 116 16.28 -13.22 9.52
N LEU A 117 16.53 -14.16 10.44
CA LEU A 117 15.50 -14.67 11.34
C LEU A 117 14.95 -13.57 12.24
N MET A 118 15.80 -12.68 12.79
CA MET A 118 15.35 -11.54 13.58
C MET A 118 14.43 -10.60 12.77
N TRP A 119 14.76 -10.31 11.51
CA TRP A 119 13.91 -9.51 10.61
C TRP A 119 12.56 -10.19 10.34
N ILE A 120 12.57 -11.50 10.11
CA ILE A 120 11.34 -12.29 9.88
C ILE A 120 10.46 -12.28 11.13
N PHE A 121 11.01 -12.60 12.30
CA PHE A 121 10.26 -12.60 13.57
C PHE A 121 9.73 -11.20 13.91
N GLY A 122 10.53 -10.15 13.72
CA GLY A 122 10.09 -8.77 13.92
C GLY A 122 8.95 -8.38 12.99
N SER A 123 9.03 -8.78 11.72
CA SER A 123 7.97 -8.52 10.72
C SER A 123 6.67 -9.25 11.06
N ILE A 124 6.75 -10.52 11.47
CA ILE A 124 5.58 -11.30 11.89
C ILE A 124 4.94 -10.68 13.13
N LEU A 125 5.74 -10.29 14.13
CA LEU A 125 5.24 -9.66 15.35
C LEU A 125 4.55 -8.32 15.04
N ALA A 126 5.14 -7.51 14.15
CA ALA A 126 4.57 -6.25 13.71
C ALA A 126 3.24 -6.46 12.95
N LEU A 127 3.16 -7.45 12.08
CA LEU A 127 1.93 -7.81 11.37
C LEU A 127 0.84 -8.30 12.31
N LEU A 128 1.18 -9.16 13.28
CA LEU A 128 0.25 -9.61 14.31
C LEU A 128 -0.24 -8.44 15.18
N TRP A 129 0.65 -7.51 15.51
CA TRP A 129 0.29 -6.30 16.26
C TRP A 129 -0.64 -5.38 15.48
N LEU A 130 -0.35 -5.14 14.20
CA LEU A 130 -1.22 -4.37 13.31
C LEU A 130 -2.58 -5.06 13.12
N LEU A 131 -2.60 -6.38 12.98
CA LEU A 131 -3.84 -7.16 12.91
C LEU A 131 -4.63 -7.03 14.21
N PHE A 132 -3.97 -7.10 15.37
CA PHE A 132 -4.59 -6.90 16.67
C PHE A 132 -5.16 -5.49 16.82
N MET A 133 -4.39 -4.45 16.47
CA MET A 133 -4.83 -3.05 16.51
C MET A 133 -5.98 -2.79 15.53
N PHE A 134 -5.92 -3.37 14.33
CA PHE A 134 -6.98 -3.29 13.34
C PHE A 134 -8.25 -3.99 13.85
N TYR A 135 -8.11 -5.17 14.42
CA TYR A 135 -9.22 -5.91 15.02
C TYR A 135 -9.81 -5.15 16.21
N ALA A 136 -8.98 -4.60 17.09
CA ALA A 136 -9.41 -3.77 18.22
C ALA A 136 -10.10 -2.48 17.77
N ASN A 137 -9.63 -1.86 16.68
CA ASN A 137 -10.22 -0.65 16.11
C ASN A 137 -11.53 -0.94 15.34
N MET A 138 -11.62 -2.09 14.66
CA MET A 138 -12.84 -2.55 13.99
C MET A 138 -13.87 -3.11 14.99
N PHE A 139 -13.44 -3.57 16.15
CA PHE A 139 -14.29 -3.80 17.32
C PHE A 139 -14.66 -2.45 17.94
N ASP A 140 -15.41 -1.67 17.17
CA ASP A 140 -16.14 -0.53 17.69
C ASP A 140 -17.06 -1.01 18.82
N LYS A 141 -17.36 -0.12 19.78
CA LYS A 141 -18.03 -0.44 21.06
C LYS A 141 -19.34 -1.25 20.89
N THR A 142 -19.96 -1.18 19.72
CA THR A 142 -21.11 -1.97 19.28
C THR A 142 -20.87 -3.47 19.17
N SER A 143 -19.68 -3.95 18.75
CA SER A 143 -19.40 -5.39 18.64
C SER A 143 -19.21 -6.05 20.01
N ILE A 144 -18.57 -5.35 20.96
CA ILE A 144 -18.49 -5.81 22.36
C ILE A 144 -19.88 -5.79 22.99
N VAL A 145 -20.66 -4.73 22.79
CA VAL A 145 -22.04 -4.66 23.28
C VAL A 145 -22.91 -5.74 22.64
N MET A 146 -22.77 -6.02 21.34
CA MET A 146 -23.50 -7.08 20.65
C MET A 146 -23.10 -8.45 21.18
N LEU A 147 -21.81 -8.70 21.42
CA LEU A 147 -21.33 -9.97 21.96
C LEU A 147 -21.75 -10.17 23.43
N VAL A 148 -21.72 -9.12 24.25
CA VAL A 148 -22.26 -9.12 25.62
C VAL A 148 -23.77 -9.34 25.59
N MET A 149 -24.52 -8.63 24.74
CA MET A 149 -25.96 -8.80 24.60
C MET A 149 -26.33 -10.18 24.08
N MET A 150 -25.59 -10.74 23.12
CA MET A 150 -25.80 -12.10 22.63
C MET A 150 -25.52 -13.12 23.73
N THR A 151 -24.47 -12.92 24.52
CA THR A 151 -24.12 -13.79 25.66
C THR A 151 -25.17 -13.71 26.77
N LEU A 152 -25.66 -12.51 27.10
CA LEU A 152 -26.75 -12.31 28.06
C LEU A 152 -28.07 -12.88 27.54
N TYR A 153 -28.38 -12.71 26.26
CA TYR A 153 -29.57 -13.27 25.61
C TYR A 153 -29.53 -14.80 25.60
N LEU A 154 -28.40 -15.40 25.22
CA LEU A 154 -28.18 -16.85 25.29
C LEU A 154 -28.31 -17.35 26.74
N ARG A 155 -27.67 -16.68 27.71
CA ARG A 155 -27.79 -17.04 29.13
C ARG A 155 -29.22 -16.88 29.65
N TRP A 156 -29.99 -15.90 29.16
CA TRP A 156 -31.39 -15.72 29.51
C TRP A 156 -32.28 -16.80 28.87
N GLN A 157 -32.06 -17.14 27.60
CA GLN A 157 -32.75 -18.23 26.89
C GLN A 157 -32.52 -19.59 27.57
N PHE A 158 -31.26 -19.91 27.88
CA PHE A 158 -30.90 -21.18 28.52
C PHE A 158 -31.16 -21.18 30.04
N GLY A 159 -31.10 -20.03 30.71
CA GLY A 159 -31.40 -19.89 32.14
C GLY A 159 -32.90 -19.86 32.45
N SER A 160 -33.72 -19.30 31.56
CA SER A 160 -35.19 -19.25 31.74
C SER A 160 -35.87 -20.58 31.43
N GLY A 161 -35.18 -21.50 30.74
CA GLY A 161 -35.65 -22.87 30.50
C GLY A 161 -35.63 -23.80 31.73
N ILE A 162 -34.99 -23.40 32.83
CA ILE A 162 -34.85 -24.26 34.03
C ILE A 162 -35.96 -23.97 35.07
N HIS A 163 -36.67 -22.83 34.97
CA HIS A 163 -37.69 -22.45 35.95
C HIS A 163 -39.16 -22.66 35.53
N THR A 164 -39.42 -23.19 34.33
CA THR A 164 -40.81 -23.35 33.82
C THR A 164 -41.33 -24.78 33.76
N THR A 165 -40.63 -25.74 34.38
CA THR A 165 -41.07 -27.16 34.42
C THR A 165 -41.36 -27.69 35.83
N GLU A 166 -41.80 -26.86 36.79
CA GLU A 166 -42.17 -27.39 38.11
C GLU A 166 -43.27 -26.59 38.83
N LYS A 167 -44.45 -26.43 38.23
CA LYS A 167 -45.74 -26.34 38.96
C LYS A 167 -46.95 -26.24 38.02
N SER A 168 -47.16 -27.27 37.21
CA SER A 168 -48.51 -27.60 36.73
C SER A 168 -48.74 -29.08 36.96
N ARG A 169 -48.88 -29.44 38.24
CA ARG A 169 -49.50 -30.69 38.64
C ARG A 169 -50.93 -30.33 39.01
N PRO A 170 -51.93 -30.58 38.15
CA PRO A 170 -53.31 -30.47 38.59
C PRO A 170 -53.54 -31.52 39.68
N ASP A 171 -54.12 -31.07 40.79
CA ASP A 171 -54.60 -31.87 41.91
C ASP A 171 -55.41 -33.07 41.41
N ARG A 172 -54.76 -34.22 41.28
CA ARG A 172 -55.40 -35.52 41.03
C ARG A 172 -55.75 -36.22 42.36
N GLN A 173 -56.12 -35.42 43.37
CA GLN A 173 -56.38 -35.88 44.73
C GLN A 173 -57.65 -35.27 45.35
N ARG A 174 -58.60 -34.76 44.54
CA ARG A 174 -59.92 -34.29 45.02
C ARG A 174 -61.11 -34.79 44.19
N VAL A 175 -61.01 -35.98 43.60
CA VAL A 175 -62.11 -36.58 42.82
C VAL A 175 -62.62 -37.91 43.41
N PHE A 176 -62.00 -38.44 44.47
CA PHE A 176 -62.43 -39.73 45.05
C PHE A 176 -63.14 -39.67 46.41
N ASP A 177 -63.24 -38.51 47.07
CA ASP A 177 -63.94 -38.38 48.35
C ASP A 177 -65.35 -37.76 48.25
N GLN A 178 -65.89 -37.59 47.04
CA GLN A 178 -67.24 -37.05 46.83
C GLN A 178 -68.18 -38.00 46.06
N ALA A 179 -67.97 -39.31 46.20
CA ALA A 179 -68.80 -40.36 45.60
C ALA A 179 -69.20 -41.49 46.57
N ALA A 180 -69.11 -41.27 47.88
CA ALA A 180 -69.38 -42.32 48.87
C ALA A 180 -70.15 -41.84 50.11
N ASP A 181 -71.16 -40.96 49.96
CA ASP A 181 -72.12 -40.71 51.07
C ASP A 181 -73.49 -40.13 50.63
N HIS A 182 -73.99 -40.56 49.46
CA HIS A 182 -75.41 -40.45 49.13
C HIS A 182 -75.93 -41.78 48.57
N THR A 183 -76.07 -42.77 49.46
CA THR A 183 -77.10 -43.83 49.38
C THR A 183 -77.32 -44.44 50.74
#